data_AF-A0AAF3EYC8-F1
#
_entry.id   AF-A0AAF3EYC8-F1
#
_cell.length_a   1.000
_cell.length_b   1.000
_cell.length_c   1.000
_cell.angle_alpha   90.00
_cell.angle_beta   90.00
_cell.angle_gamma   90.00
#
_symmetry.space_group_name_H-M   'P 1'
#
loop_
_entity.id
_entity.type
_entity.pdbx_description
1 polymer ?
#
loop_
_entity_poly.entity_id
_entity_poly.type
_entity_poly.pdbx_seq_one_letter_code
_entity_poly.pdbx_strand_id
1 'polypeptide(L)'
;MDKQHYITEFIARRHDIEEKTRDFIDKMETKFFDGSIDRVMPEAEASKAEPAVDGERLLLTESTDSPKVREVELKDTTLEVLKRLLDYIYSSKLSLVHMKEELVIEVLGLANKYGFVDLVEAIVDHLKSIIHNSNLCNIFNISLQCVLTSLTDFCLEYADRNAELVLRSEGFLQLSENAVQQLISRDSFCAKEIDIFQAVGEWIKANSLENGQKLLNEVRLPLISLRDLLGSIRPTKLLSPDAILDAIQEQQQTKSAHLMHRAVIVPNVNIVTTSRGAQVITGEFKHADVMQYKGERGHTQHLITQEPADKEPGIVIELGKLYMINKIVMSLYERNANCWYSYFIELSMDNKNWLRVVDYREFLCRGQQNLYFERRPARFIRIVGTNCTTHNYFALTDFEALYTTEIMTFDSETKILIPDDNVATIKDDALVIDGVSKSRNALINGDTLGYDWNKGYTCHKIGCGSIVIQLPQPYIISTMRLLLWDCDSRSYSYHIDVSANKKDWKTVVDKTGEACQSWQHLKFEPVPVVFVRIVGTHNTVNEVFHCVHFECPSSPLPALIDEEQDAA
;
A
#
# COMPACT_ATOMS: atom_id res chain seq x y z
N MET A 1 -35.46 -10.69 -41.81
CA MET A 1 -35.09 -11.00 -40.42
C MET A 1 -36.29 -11.63 -39.75
N ASP A 2 -36.13 -12.90 -39.39
CA ASP A 2 -37.18 -13.91 -39.30
C ASP A 2 -38.04 -13.81 -38.04
N LYS A 3 -39.36 -13.95 -38.21
CA LYS A 3 -40.33 -14.15 -37.12
C LYS A 3 -39.95 -15.34 -36.21
N GLN A 4 -39.26 -16.33 -36.76
CA GLN A 4 -38.80 -17.53 -36.06
C GLN A 4 -37.66 -17.24 -35.07
N HIS A 5 -36.78 -16.29 -35.39
CA HIS A 5 -35.76 -15.81 -34.45
C HIS A 5 -36.42 -15.09 -33.26
N TYR A 6 -37.41 -14.23 -33.54
CA TYR A 6 -38.17 -13.51 -32.52
C TYR A 6 -38.93 -14.44 -31.57
N ILE A 7 -39.54 -15.52 -32.10
CA ILE A 7 -40.25 -16.51 -31.28
C ILE A 7 -39.27 -17.32 -30.42
N THR A 8 -38.11 -17.69 -30.96
CA THR A 8 -37.09 -18.43 -30.22
C THR A 8 -36.49 -17.59 -29.10
N GLU A 9 -36.19 -16.32 -29.37
CA GLU A 9 -35.70 -15.35 -28.38
C GLU A 9 -36.77 -15.04 -27.31
N PHE A 10 -38.06 -15.00 -27.70
CA PHE A 10 -39.18 -14.82 -26.80
C PHE A 10 -39.42 -16.04 -25.89
N ILE A 11 -39.32 -17.26 -26.43
CA ILE A 11 -39.42 -18.51 -25.65
C ILE A 11 -38.21 -18.64 -24.71
N ALA A 12 -37.00 -18.33 -25.17
CA ALA A 12 -35.80 -18.33 -24.32
C ALA A 12 -35.89 -17.31 -23.18
N ARG A 13 -36.36 -16.07 -23.47
CA ARG A 13 -36.66 -15.08 -22.44
C ARG A 13 -37.71 -15.58 -21.45
N ARG A 14 -38.79 -16.20 -21.95
CA ARG A 14 -39.85 -16.73 -21.09
C ARG A 14 -39.33 -17.85 -20.19
N HIS A 15 -38.51 -18.75 -20.71
CA HIS A 15 -37.88 -19.81 -19.92
C HIS A 15 -36.93 -19.24 -18.85
N ASP A 16 -36.10 -18.25 -19.21
CA ASP A 16 -35.21 -17.54 -18.28
C ASP A 16 -35.99 -16.80 -17.18
N ILE A 17 -37.13 -16.18 -17.53
CA ILE A 17 -38.04 -15.54 -16.56
C ILE A 17 -38.70 -16.59 -15.65
N GLU A 18 -39.19 -17.69 -16.19
CA GLU A 18 -39.80 -18.78 -15.41
C GLU A 18 -38.77 -19.45 -14.49
N GLU A 19 -37.52 -19.59 -14.93
CA GLU A 19 -36.40 -20.12 -14.15
C GLU A 19 -35.95 -19.16 -13.04
N LYS A 20 -35.79 -17.86 -13.33
CA LYS A 20 -35.49 -16.82 -12.32
C LYS A 20 -36.62 -16.60 -11.33
N THR A 21 -37.87 -16.70 -11.78
CA THR A 21 -39.05 -16.65 -10.91
C THR A 21 -39.09 -17.87 -10.00
N ARG A 22 -38.76 -19.06 -10.53
CA ARG A 22 -38.64 -20.29 -9.75
C ARG A 22 -37.50 -20.24 -8.75
N ASP A 23 -36.32 -19.77 -9.16
CA ASP A 23 -35.16 -19.55 -8.28
C ASP A 23 -35.46 -18.51 -7.18
N PHE A 24 -36.18 -17.43 -7.50
CA PHE A 24 -36.64 -16.47 -6.50
C PHE A 24 -37.62 -17.09 -5.49
N ILE A 25 -38.59 -17.87 -5.97
CA ILE A 25 -39.56 -18.56 -5.11
C ILE A 25 -38.85 -19.60 -4.25
N ASP A 26 -37.92 -20.37 -4.81
CA ASP A 26 -37.13 -21.35 -4.08
C ASP A 26 -36.27 -20.69 -3.00
N LYS A 27 -35.58 -19.58 -3.33
CA LYS A 27 -34.80 -18.77 -2.37
C LYS A 27 -35.67 -18.11 -1.30
N MET A 28 -36.89 -17.71 -1.64
CA MET A 28 -37.88 -17.20 -0.68
C MET A 28 -38.36 -18.33 0.25
N GLU A 29 -38.68 -19.51 -0.29
CA GLU A 29 -39.15 -20.66 0.49
C GLU A 29 -38.05 -21.20 1.41
N THR A 30 -36.80 -21.31 0.96
CA THR A 30 -35.66 -21.74 1.80
C THR A 30 -35.35 -20.75 2.93
N LYS A 31 -35.44 -19.43 2.69
CA LYS A 31 -35.12 -18.42 3.73
C LYS A 31 -36.27 -18.10 4.69
N PHE A 32 -37.53 -18.34 4.32
CA PHE A 32 -38.68 -18.05 5.18
C PHE A 32 -39.16 -19.24 6.02
N PHE A 33 -38.93 -20.49 5.59
CA PHE A 33 -39.51 -21.67 6.24
C PHE A 33 -38.57 -22.50 7.14
N ASP A 34 -37.36 -22.02 7.45
CA ASP A 34 -36.42 -22.70 8.36
C ASP A 34 -36.80 -22.57 9.86
N GLY A 35 -38.02 -22.97 10.24
CA GLY A 35 -38.41 -22.89 11.66
C GLY A 35 -39.61 -23.70 12.12
N SER A 36 -40.57 -24.05 11.25
CA SER A 36 -41.62 -25.02 11.56
C SER A 36 -42.54 -25.14 10.36
N ILE A 37 -42.55 -26.33 9.74
CA ILE A 37 -43.75 -27.14 9.50
C ILE A 37 -43.34 -28.28 8.56
N ASP A 38 -43.55 -29.50 9.04
CA ASP A 38 -43.65 -30.72 8.25
C ASP A 38 -44.56 -30.50 7.04
N ARG A 39 -43.96 -30.32 5.86
CA ARG A 39 -44.44 -30.80 4.56
C ARG A 39 -43.44 -30.37 3.49
N VAL A 40 -42.54 -31.28 3.17
CA VAL A 40 -41.89 -31.35 1.86
C VAL A 40 -43.02 -31.37 0.82
N MET A 41 -43.18 -30.30 0.04
CA MET A 41 -43.90 -30.35 -1.23
C MET A 41 -42.90 -30.51 -2.37
N PRO A 42 -43.27 -31.19 -3.47
CA PRO A 42 -42.37 -31.45 -4.58
C PRO A 42 -42.17 -30.18 -5.41
N GLU A 43 -40.92 -29.72 -5.46
CA GLU A 43 -40.14 -28.97 -6.48
C GLU A 43 -40.76 -28.20 -7.67
N ALA A 44 -42.07 -28.15 -7.93
CA ALA A 44 -42.59 -27.46 -9.12
C ALA A 44 -44.09 -27.18 -9.03
N GLU A 45 -44.53 -25.93 -8.78
CA GLU A 45 -45.90 -25.53 -9.18
C GLU A 45 -46.25 -24.01 -9.13
N ALA A 46 -45.37 -23.10 -8.69
CA ALA A 46 -45.68 -21.67 -8.69
C ALA A 46 -45.40 -21.00 -10.06
N SER A 47 -46.43 -20.37 -10.65
CA SER A 47 -46.41 -19.86 -12.04
C SER A 47 -46.44 -18.33 -12.17
N LYS A 48 -46.87 -17.63 -11.12
CA LYS A 48 -46.97 -16.17 -11.10
C LYS A 48 -46.92 -15.65 -9.66
N ALA A 49 -46.04 -14.66 -9.45
CA ALA A 49 -45.89 -13.89 -8.22
C ALA A 49 -46.41 -12.46 -8.42
N GLU A 50 -47.33 -12.02 -7.56
CA GLU A 50 -47.85 -10.64 -7.55
C GLU A 50 -47.82 -10.06 -6.13
N PRO A 51 -47.58 -8.74 -5.97
CA PRO A 51 -47.68 -8.11 -4.65
C PRO A 51 -49.15 -7.95 -4.26
N ALA A 52 -49.48 -8.23 -3.01
CA ALA A 52 -50.79 -7.94 -2.43
C ALA A 52 -51.02 -6.43 -2.34
N VAL A 53 -52.29 -6.03 -2.17
CA VAL A 53 -52.71 -4.62 -2.19
C VAL A 53 -52.08 -3.80 -1.06
N ASP A 54 -51.73 -4.45 0.05
CA ASP A 54 -51.04 -3.85 1.20
C ASP A 54 -49.52 -3.67 1.00
N GLY A 55 -48.92 -4.40 0.05
CA GLY A 55 -47.48 -4.37 -0.23
C GLY A 55 -46.60 -5.16 0.74
N GLU A 56 -47.21 -5.76 1.77
CA GLU A 56 -46.53 -6.54 2.80
C GLU A 56 -46.65 -8.04 2.54
N ARG A 57 -47.33 -8.45 1.47
CA ARG A 57 -47.51 -9.87 1.11
C ARG A 57 -47.23 -10.12 -0.37
N LEU A 58 -46.65 -11.28 -0.65
CA LEU A 58 -46.50 -11.82 -2.00
C LEU A 58 -47.54 -12.92 -2.22
N LEU A 59 -48.31 -12.82 -3.30
CA LEU A 59 -49.29 -13.82 -3.73
C LEU A 59 -48.62 -14.73 -4.76
N LEU A 60 -48.41 -15.98 -4.38
CA LEU A 60 -47.94 -17.04 -5.27
C LEU A 60 -49.14 -17.81 -5.80
N THR A 61 -49.29 -17.87 -7.12
CA THR A 61 -50.39 -18.60 -7.77
C THR A 61 -49.87 -19.84 -8.49
N GLU A 62 -50.42 -20.98 -8.12
CA GLU A 62 -50.11 -22.26 -8.73
C GLU A 62 -50.82 -22.44 -10.07
N SER A 63 -50.12 -22.96 -11.09
CA SER A 63 -50.74 -23.28 -12.38
C SER A 63 -51.37 -24.68 -12.35
N THR A 64 -52.48 -24.83 -11.65
CA THR A 64 -53.30 -26.06 -11.64
C THR A 64 -54.76 -25.77 -11.96
N ASP A 65 -55.54 -26.80 -12.34
CA ASP A 65 -56.98 -26.72 -12.67
C ASP A 65 -57.83 -26.11 -11.52
N SER A 66 -57.28 -26.02 -10.31
CA SER A 66 -57.82 -25.26 -9.17
C SER A 66 -56.74 -24.33 -8.60
N PRO A 67 -56.70 -23.04 -8.97
CA PRO A 67 -55.63 -22.14 -8.55
C PRO A 67 -55.66 -21.97 -7.03
N LYS A 68 -54.60 -22.45 -6.36
CA LYS A 68 -54.34 -22.13 -4.95
C LYS A 68 -53.48 -20.87 -4.90
N VAL A 69 -53.92 -19.91 -4.10
CA VAL A 69 -53.17 -18.69 -3.81
C VAL A 69 -52.49 -18.90 -2.46
N ARG A 70 -51.16 -18.89 -2.45
CA ARG A 70 -50.36 -18.94 -1.22
C ARG A 70 -49.86 -17.55 -0.91
N GLU A 71 -50.12 -17.07 0.30
CA GLU A 71 -49.65 -15.76 0.76
C GLU A 71 -48.34 -15.91 1.53
N VAL A 72 -47.32 -15.15 1.13
CA VAL A 72 -46.04 -15.03 1.86
C VAL A 72 -45.96 -13.63 2.45
N GLU A 73 -45.89 -13.52 3.77
CA GLU A 73 -45.76 -12.23 4.45
C GLU A 73 -44.30 -11.73 4.38
N LEU A 74 -44.10 -10.62 3.68
CA LEU A 74 -42.83 -9.91 3.53
C LEU A 74 -42.76 -8.80 4.58
N LYS A 75 -42.25 -9.14 5.76
CA LYS A 75 -41.99 -8.15 6.81
C LYS A 75 -40.91 -7.15 6.33
N ASP A 76 -41.15 -5.87 6.59
CA ASP A 76 -40.25 -4.74 6.31
C ASP A 76 -40.00 -4.46 4.82
N THR A 77 -41.00 -4.64 3.95
CA THR A 77 -40.90 -4.33 2.51
C THR A 77 -41.99 -3.37 2.06
N THR A 78 -41.63 -2.31 1.33
CA THR A 78 -42.61 -1.39 0.74
C THR A 78 -43.14 -1.93 -0.59
N LEU A 79 -44.42 -1.65 -0.89
CA LEU A 79 -45.07 -2.06 -2.15
C LEU A 79 -44.27 -1.62 -3.40
N GLU A 80 -43.65 -0.44 -3.34
CA GLU A 80 -42.90 0.12 -4.46
C GLU A 80 -41.63 -0.67 -4.73
N VAL A 81 -40.84 -0.99 -3.70
CA VAL A 81 -39.62 -1.79 -3.84
C VAL A 81 -39.94 -3.18 -4.38
N LEU A 82 -40.99 -3.81 -3.85
CA LEU A 82 -41.40 -5.14 -4.26
C LEU A 82 -41.80 -5.19 -5.73
N LYS A 83 -42.56 -4.18 -6.21
CA LYS A 83 -42.89 -4.04 -7.63
C LYS A 83 -41.65 -3.89 -8.49
N ARG A 84 -40.66 -3.09 -8.06
CA ARG A 84 -39.40 -2.93 -8.81
C ARG A 84 -38.60 -4.22 -8.89
N LEU A 85 -38.55 -4.98 -7.80
CA LEU A 85 -37.88 -6.27 -7.77
C LEU A 85 -38.59 -7.28 -8.68
N LEU A 86 -39.92 -7.33 -8.65
CA LEU A 86 -40.71 -8.18 -9.55
C LEU A 86 -40.55 -7.75 -11.03
N ASP A 87 -40.58 -6.45 -11.33
CA ASP A 87 -40.31 -5.92 -12.68
C ASP A 87 -38.94 -6.40 -13.17
N TYR A 88 -37.92 -6.38 -12.31
CA TYR A 88 -36.60 -6.91 -12.63
C TYR A 88 -36.64 -8.41 -12.88
N ILE A 89 -37.29 -9.20 -12.02
CA ILE A 89 -37.41 -10.66 -12.18
C ILE A 89 -38.08 -11.01 -13.52
N TYR A 90 -39.18 -10.33 -13.88
CA TYR A 90 -39.92 -10.60 -15.10
C TYR A 90 -39.30 -10.02 -16.37
N SER A 91 -38.45 -9.00 -16.27
CA SER A 91 -37.91 -8.33 -17.47
C SER A 91 -36.39 -8.47 -17.62
N SER A 92 -35.69 -8.91 -16.57
CA SER A 92 -34.24 -8.80 -16.38
C SER A 92 -33.70 -7.38 -16.58
N LYS A 93 -34.55 -6.36 -16.36
CA LYS A 93 -34.21 -4.95 -16.58
C LYS A 93 -34.75 -4.09 -15.45
N LEU A 94 -33.89 -3.26 -14.86
CA LEU A 94 -34.29 -2.24 -13.89
C LEU A 94 -33.57 -0.93 -14.23
N SER A 95 -34.31 0.17 -14.29
CA SER A 95 -33.74 1.51 -14.52
C SER A 95 -33.49 2.20 -13.19
N LEU A 96 -32.22 2.39 -12.83
CA LEU A 96 -31.80 3.06 -11.60
C LEU A 96 -31.72 4.59 -11.73
N VAL A 97 -31.51 5.11 -12.94
CA VAL A 97 -31.16 6.53 -13.20
C VAL A 97 -32.16 7.57 -12.68
N HIS A 98 -33.45 7.24 -12.63
CA HIS A 98 -34.52 8.15 -12.20
C HIS A 98 -35.11 7.75 -10.85
N MET A 99 -34.48 6.81 -10.16
CA MET A 99 -34.93 6.31 -8.87
C MET A 99 -34.41 7.20 -7.74
N LYS A 100 -35.23 7.41 -6.70
CA LYS A 100 -34.76 8.08 -5.48
C LYS A 100 -33.75 7.21 -4.76
N GLU A 101 -32.77 7.84 -4.12
CA GLU A 101 -31.69 7.14 -3.41
C GLU A 101 -32.20 6.21 -2.31
N GLU A 102 -33.20 6.64 -1.54
CA GLU A 102 -33.82 5.79 -0.50
C GLU A 102 -34.38 4.50 -1.11
N LEU A 103 -35.06 4.61 -2.25
CA LEU A 103 -35.66 3.47 -2.94
C LEU A 103 -34.58 2.54 -3.52
N VAL A 104 -33.47 3.08 -4.04
CA VAL A 104 -32.33 2.28 -4.52
C VAL A 104 -31.71 1.47 -3.38
N ILE A 105 -31.55 2.09 -2.20
CA ILE A 105 -31.01 1.45 -0.99
C ILE A 105 -31.94 0.34 -0.50
N GLU A 106 -33.26 0.55 -0.50
CA GLU A 106 -34.23 -0.48 -0.14
C GLU A 106 -34.22 -1.66 -1.13
N VAL A 107 -34.15 -1.38 -2.44
CA VAL A 107 -34.01 -2.43 -3.47
C VAL A 107 -32.71 -3.21 -3.26
N LEU A 108 -31.59 -2.55 -2.94
CA LEU A 108 -30.33 -3.21 -2.63
C LEU A 108 -30.45 -4.16 -1.45
N GLY A 109 -31.11 -3.72 -0.36
CA GLY A 109 -31.32 -4.53 0.83
C GLY A 109 -32.08 -5.83 0.52
N LEU A 110 -33.15 -5.75 -0.27
CA LEU A 110 -33.89 -6.94 -0.71
C LEU A 110 -33.09 -7.79 -1.71
N ALA A 111 -32.42 -7.16 -2.68
CA ALA A 111 -31.61 -7.86 -3.66
C ALA A 111 -30.52 -8.70 -2.98
N ASN A 112 -29.86 -8.14 -1.96
CA ASN A 112 -28.89 -8.85 -1.14
C ASN A 112 -29.54 -9.94 -0.28
N LYS A 113 -30.67 -9.63 0.38
CA LYS A 113 -31.43 -10.60 1.19
C LYS A 113 -31.84 -11.82 0.37
N TYR A 114 -32.26 -11.64 -0.88
CA TYR A 114 -32.70 -12.73 -1.76
C TYR A 114 -31.61 -13.26 -2.69
N GLY A 115 -30.36 -12.77 -2.60
CA GLY A 115 -29.24 -13.33 -3.37
C GLY A 115 -29.28 -13.03 -4.87
N PHE A 116 -29.76 -11.86 -5.28
CA PHE A 116 -29.69 -11.36 -6.65
C PHE A 116 -28.34 -10.69 -6.93
N VAL A 117 -27.29 -11.51 -7.12
CA VAL A 117 -25.90 -11.03 -7.23
C VAL A 117 -25.73 -9.99 -8.34
N ASP A 118 -26.21 -10.26 -9.56
CA ASP A 118 -26.07 -9.33 -10.71
C ASP A 118 -26.75 -7.98 -10.45
N LEU A 119 -27.90 -7.99 -9.77
CA LEU A 119 -28.62 -6.77 -9.41
C LEU A 119 -27.88 -6.00 -8.31
N VAL A 120 -27.34 -6.71 -7.32
CA VAL A 120 -26.51 -6.12 -6.25
C VAL A 120 -25.30 -5.43 -6.86
N GLU A 121 -24.56 -6.10 -7.75
CA GLU A 121 -23.39 -5.51 -8.42
C GLU A 121 -23.76 -4.26 -9.23
N ALA A 122 -24.83 -4.31 -10.02
CA ALA A 122 -25.30 -3.17 -10.81
C ALA A 122 -25.72 -1.98 -9.92
N ILE A 123 -26.38 -2.24 -8.79
CA ILE A 123 -26.76 -1.19 -7.84
C ILE A 123 -25.52 -0.63 -7.12
N VAL A 124 -24.57 -1.48 -6.72
CA VAL A 124 -23.31 -1.05 -6.10
C VAL A 124 -22.55 -0.11 -7.03
N ASP A 125 -22.43 -0.43 -8.32
CA ASP A 125 -21.77 0.43 -9.30
C ASP A 125 -22.51 1.74 -9.52
N HIS A 126 -23.85 1.71 -9.53
CA HIS A 126 -24.65 2.92 -9.58
C HIS A 126 -24.44 3.80 -8.33
N LEU A 127 -24.45 3.23 -7.13
CA LEU A 127 -24.22 3.94 -5.87
C LEU A 127 -22.83 4.60 -5.86
N LYS A 128 -21.78 3.88 -6.28
CA LYS A 128 -20.42 4.44 -6.42
C LYS A 128 -20.39 5.68 -7.33
N SER A 129 -21.24 5.75 -8.35
CA SER A 129 -21.30 6.88 -9.28
C SER A 129 -22.02 8.13 -8.74
N ILE A 130 -22.88 7.97 -7.73
CA ILE A 130 -23.72 9.06 -7.18
C ILE A 130 -23.33 9.49 -5.75
N ILE A 131 -22.31 8.85 -5.15
CA ILE A 131 -21.84 9.19 -3.80
C ILE A 131 -21.43 10.66 -3.71
N HIS A 132 -21.94 11.32 -2.68
CA HIS A 132 -21.61 12.70 -2.30
C HIS A 132 -21.73 12.89 -0.77
N ASN A 133 -21.27 14.03 -0.25
CA ASN A 133 -21.15 14.23 1.21
C ASN A 133 -22.46 14.06 2.01
N SER A 134 -23.65 14.35 1.43
CA SER A 134 -24.93 14.18 2.15
C SER A 134 -25.48 12.76 2.16
N ASN A 135 -25.14 11.92 1.17
CA ASN A 135 -25.64 10.54 1.11
C ASN A 135 -24.62 9.49 1.56
N LEU A 136 -23.35 9.87 1.70
CA LEU A 136 -22.25 8.98 2.09
C LEU A 136 -22.58 8.16 3.33
N CYS A 137 -23.06 8.79 4.41
CA CYS A 137 -23.32 8.10 5.68
C CYS A 137 -24.40 7.01 5.53
N ASN A 138 -25.45 7.29 4.76
CA ASN A 138 -26.53 6.34 4.51
C ASN A 138 -26.05 5.16 3.65
N ILE A 139 -25.31 5.44 2.58
CA ILE A 139 -24.72 4.42 1.70
C ILE A 139 -23.68 3.58 2.45
N PHE A 140 -22.91 4.19 3.34
CA PHE A 140 -21.94 3.48 4.17
C PHE A 140 -22.62 2.53 5.17
N ASN A 141 -23.65 2.99 5.88
CA ASN A 141 -24.44 2.14 6.78
C ASN A 141 -25.03 0.92 6.06
N ILE A 142 -25.66 1.10 4.89
CA ILE A 142 -26.24 -0.04 4.15
C ILE A 142 -25.15 -0.98 3.63
N SER A 143 -23.99 -0.44 3.22
CA SER A 143 -22.88 -1.28 2.77
C SER A 143 -22.40 -2.23 3.87
N LEU A 144 -22.34 -1.74 5.12
CA LEU A 144 -21.99 -2.55 6.29
C LEU A 144 -23.06 -3.56 6.65
N GLN A 145 -24.33 -3.15 6.64
CA GLN A 145 -25.46 -4.06 6.93
C GLN A 145 -25.57 -5.20 5.91
N CYS A 146 -25.31 -4.91 4.63
CA CYS A 146 -25.34 -5.89 3.56
C CYS A 146 -24.02 -6.65 3.37
N VAL A 147 -22.96 -6.30 4.11
CA VAL A 147 -21.61 -6.89 4.03
C VAL A 147 -21.00 -6.74 2.62
N LEU A 148 -21.20 -5.58 1.99
CA LEU A 148 -20.73 -5.26 0.64
C LEU A 148 -19.35 -4.61 0.67
N THR A 149 -18.30 -5.42 0.82
CA THR A 149 -16.91 -4.98 0.99
C THR A 149 -16.45 -3.94 -0.04
N SER A 150 -16.72 -4.17 -1.33
CA SER A 150 -16.34 -3.25 -2.41
C SER A 150 -16.98 -1.85 -2.28
N LEU A 151 -18.24 -1.78 -1.81
CA LEU A 151 -18.91 -0.50 -1.58
C LEU A 151 -18.42 0.15 -0.29
N THR A 152 -18.21 -0.64 0.77
CA THR A 152 -17.67 -0.19 2.05
C THR A 152 -16.30 0.45 1.88
N ASP A 153 -15.38 -0.19 1.15
CA ASP A 153 -14.04 0.34 0.90
C ASP A 153 -14.07 1.66 0.13
N PHE A 154 -14.95 1.75 -0.88
CA PHE A 154 -15.13 2.97 -1.66
C PHE A 154 -15.70 4.13 -0.82
N CYS A 155 -16.70 3.85 0.02
CA CYS A 155 -17.25 4.83 0.98
C CYS A 155 -16.18 5.32 1.95
N LEU A 156 -15.35 4.41 2.47
CA LEU A 156 -14.27 4.75 3.40
C LEU A 156 -13.18 5.60 2.72
N GLU A 157 -12.81 5.29 1.48
CA GLU A 157 -11.86 6.11 0.70
C GLU A 157 -12.42 7.51 0.42
N TYR A 158 -13.72 7.61 0.10
CA TYR A 158 -14.39 8.90 -0.07
C TYR A 158 -14.44 9.70 1.23
N ALA A 159 -14.70 9.03 2.36
CA ALA A 159 -14.71 9.62 3.68
C ALA A 159 -13.33 10.17 4.07
N ASP A 160 -12.26 9.44 3.81
CA ASP A 160 -10.88 9.88 4.10
C ASP A 160 -10.52 11.18 3.36
N ARG A 161 -11.01 11.37 2.13
CA ARG A 161 -10.79 12.59 1.35
C ARG A 161 -11.57 13.80 1.86
N ASN A 162 -12.71 13.56 2.52
CA ASN A 162 -13.67 14.58 2.95
C ASN A 162 -13.92 14.55 4.48
N ALA A 163 -12.97 14.05 5.28
CA ALA A 163 -13.18 13.72 6.69
C ALA A 163 -13.85 14.83 7.51
N GLU A 164 -13.39 16.07 7.38
CA GLU A 164 -13.97 17.23 8.07
C GLU A 164 -15.43 17.52 7.67
N LEU A 165 -15.80 17.29 6.40
CA LEU A 165 -17.16 17.49 5.91
C LEU A 165 -18.10 16.38 6.39
N VAL A 166 -17.59 15.14 6.43
CA VAL A 166 -18.35 13.98 6.92
C VAL A 166 -18.71 14.18 8.39
N LEU A 167 -17.77 14.61 9.23
CA LEU A 167 -18.00 14.87 10.66
C LEU A 167 -19.07 15.93 10.92
N ARG A 168 -19.24 16.89 10.00
CA ARG A 168 -20.23 17.98 10.12
C ARG A 168 -21.59 17.65 9.49
N SER A 169 -21.70 16.51 8.83
CA SER A 169 -22.93 16.12 8.14
C SER A 169 -23.99 15.66 9.14
N GLU A 170 -25.26 15.98 8.89
CA GLU A 170 -26.38 15.45 9.68
C GLU A 170 -26.47 13.91 9.57
N GLY A 171 -26.06 13.36 8.43
CA GLY A 171 -25.98 11.91 8.21
C GLY A 171 -25.03 11.20 9.16
N PHE A 172 -24.00 11.88 9.69
CA PHE A 172 -23.10 11.29 10.69
C PHE A 172 -23.85 10.86 11.95
N LEU A 173 -24.83 11.66 12.41
CA LEU A 173 -25.65 11.35 13.59
C LEU A 173 -26.50 10.08 13.43
N GLN A 174 -26.78 9.69 12.18
CA GLN A 174 -27.58 8.53 11.81
C GLN A 174 -26.73 7.26 11.59
N LEU A 175 -25.40 7.37 11.68
CA LEU A 175 -24.51 6.21 11.58
C LEU A 175 -24.72 5.21 12.72
N SER A 176 -24.62 3.92 12.41
CA SER A 176 -24.58 2.87 13.43
C SER A 176 -23.30 2.94 14.27
N GLU A 177 -23.31 2.40 15.50
CA GLU A 177 -22.12 2.38 16.38
C GLU A 177 -20.89 1.77 15.68
N ASN A 178 -21.10 0.64 14.99
CA ASN A 178 -20.05 -0.05 14.22
C ASN A 178 -19.51 0.84 13.08
N ALA A 179 -20.38 1.55 12.36
CA ALA A 179 -19.98 2.45 11.30
C ALA A 179 -19.11 3.61 11.83
N VAL A 180 -19.52 4.24 12.93
CA VAL A 180 -18.73 5.29 13.57
C VAL A 180 -17.39 4.74 14.02
N GLN A 181 -17.36 3.59 14.70
CA GLN A 181 -16.13 2.96 15.18
C GLN A 181 -15.15 2.64 14.03
N GLN A 182 -15.64 2.08 12.92
CA GLN A 182 -14.78 1.77 11.77
C GLN A 182 -14.21 3.03 11.11
N LEU A 183 -14.97 4.11 11.08
CA LEU A 183 -14.53 5.38 10.49
C LEU A 183 -13.49 6.07 11.38
N ILE A 184 -13.71 6.11 12.69
CA ILE A 184 -12.79 6.75 13.65
C ILE A 184 -11.64 5.85 14.12
N SER A 185 -11.60 4.55 13.85
CA SER A 185 -10.42 3.74 14.20
C SER A 185 -9.29 3.89 13.16
N ARG A 186 -9.60 4.36 11.94
CA ARG A 186 -8.66 4.43 10.82
C ARG A 186 -7.64 5.56 10.94
N ASP A 187 -6.37 5.23 10.68
CA ASP A 187 -5.27 6.20 10.57
C ASP A 187 -5.44 7.19 9.40
N SER A 188 -6.18 6.81 8.36
CA SER A 188 -6.41 7.58 7.14
C SER A 188 -7.46 8.69 7.27
N PHE A 189 -8.30 8.62 8.31
CA PHE A 189 -9.42 9.56 8.51
C PHE A 189 -8.93 10.90 9.07
N CYS A 190 -8.28 11.69 8.22
CA CYS A 190 -7.51 12.86 8.62
C CYS A 190 -8.40 14.08 8.92
N ALA A 191 -8.86 14.20 10.17
CA ALA A 191 -9.48 15.40 10.74
C ALA A 191 -8.83 15.75 12.08
N LYS A 192 -9.06 16.96 12.60
CA LYS A 192 -8.55 17.33 13.93
C LYS A 192 -9.26 16.48 14.99
N GLU A 193 -8.50 15.94 15.93
CA GLU A 193 -9.05 15.09 17.00
C GLU A 193 -10.09 15.82 17.87
N ILE A 194 -10.01 17.16 17.99
CA ILE A 194 -11.07 17.94 18.64
C ILE A 194 -12.40 17.90 17.87
N ASP A 195 -12.35 17.96 16.54
CA ASP A 195 -13.55 17.91 15.70
C ASP A 195 -14.15 16.50 15.74
N ILE A 196 -13.31 15.46 15.75
CA ILE A 196 -13.74 14.06 15.94
C ILE A 196 -14.40 13.90 17.31
N PHE A 197 -13.78 14.41 18.38
CA PHE A 197 -14.35 14.36 19.73
C PHE A 197 -15.73 15.02 19.81
N GLN A 198 -15.87 16.21 19.22
CA GLN A 198 -17.14 16.94 19.22
C GLN A 198 -18.23 16.18 18.47
N ALA A 199 -17.93 15.67 17.27
CA ALA A 199 -18.87 14.89 16.48
C ALA A 199 -19.30 13.59 17.20
N VAL A 200 -18.35 12.86 17.80
CA VAL A 200 -18.64 11.67 18.61
C VAL A 200 -19.48 12.03 19.84
N GLY A 201 -19.17 13.14 20.52
CA GLY A 201 -19.93 13.62 21.66
C GLY A 201 -21.37 14.02 21.32
N GLU A 202 -21.60 14.60 20.13
CA GLU A 202 -22.93 14.88 19.61
C GLU A 202 -23.68 13.60 19.23
N TRP A 203 -22.99 12.65 18.59
CA TRP A 203 -23.55 11.36 18.24
C TRP A 203 -24.00 10.55 19.48
N ILE A 204 -23.20 10.53 20.54
CA ILE A 204 -23.54 9.87 21.81
C ILE A 204 -24.79 10.50 22.45
N LYS A 205 -24.89 11.83 22.43
CA LYS A 205 -26.06 12.54 22.96
C LYS A 205 -27.33 12.23 22.15
N ALA A 206 -27.22 12.15 20.83
CA ALA A 206 -28.35 11.86 19.95
C ALA A 206 -28.86 10.41 20.12
N ASN A 207 -27.95 9.45 20.29
CA ASN A 207 -28.27 8.02 20.34
C ASN A 207 -28.43 7.44 21.76
N SER A 208 -28.29 8.27 22.80
CA SER A 208 -28.52 7.91 24.22
C SER A 208 -27.84 6.61 24.69
N LEU A 209 -26.62 6.35 24.20
CA LEU A 209 -25.91 5.10 24.49
C LEU A 209 -25.20 5.14 25.84
N GLU A 210 -25.54 4.18 26.71
CA GLU A 210 -24.84 3.94 27.99
C GLU A 210 -23.36 3.54 27.79
N ASN A 211 -22.98 3.07 26.58
CA ASN A 211 -21.65 2.53 26.24
C ASN A 211 -20.82 3.39 25.27
N GLY A 212 -21.09 4.69 25.14
CA GLY A 212 -20.33 5.60 24.26
C GLY A 212 -18.82 5.71 24.57
N GLN A 213 -18.36 5.16 25.70
CA GLN A 213 -16.96 5.15 26.10
C GLN A 213 -16.05 4.43 25.10
N LYS A 214 -16.53 3.39 24.40
CA LYS A 214 -15.74 2.68 23.39
C LYS A 214 -15.31 3.62 22.26
N LEU A 215 -16.24 4.42 21.75
CA LEU A 215 -15.97 5.39 20.69
C LEU A 215 -15.04 6.52 21.16
N LEU A 216 -15.20 6.95 22.41
CA LEU A 216 -14.32 7.97 23.00
C LEU A 216 -12.88 7.50 23.17
N ASN A 217 -12.65 6.20 23.38
CA ASN A 217 -11.31 5.63 23.47
C ASN A 217 -10.58 5.59 22.11
N GLU A 218 -11.31 5.62 21.00
CA GLU A 218 -10.72 5.72 19.65
C GLU A 218 -10.25 7.14 19.30
N VAL A 219 -10.67 8.15 20.09
CA VAL A 219 -10.23 9.54 19.94
C VAL A 219 -8.84 9.69 20.55
N ARG A 220 -7.90 10.24 19.79
CA ARG A 220 -6.50 10.36 20.20
C ARG A 220 -6.30 11.62 21.03
N LEU A 221 -6.75 11.58 22.29
CA LEU A 221 -6.71 12.71 23.23
C LEU A 221 -5.34 13.41 23.32
N PRO A 222 -4.18 12.71 23.27
CA PRO A 222 -2.87 13.35 23.28
C PRO A 222 -2.61 14.28 22.09
N LEU A 223 -3.40 14.23 21.03
CA LEU A 223 -3.28 15.13 19.87
C LEU A 223 -4.13 16.41 19.99
N ILE A 224 -4.94 16.54 21.04
CA ILE A 224 -5.83 17.68 21.27
C ILE A 224 -5.09 18.75 22.07
N SER A 225 -5.24 20.03 21.70
CA SER A 225 -4.53 21.11 22.39
C SER A 225 -4.92 21.18 23.88
N LEU A 226 -3.97 21.56 24.75
CA LEU A 226 -4.23 21.75 26.18
C LEU A 226 -5.41 22.71 26.45
N ARG A 227 -5.55 23.74 25.60
CA ARG A 227 -6.66 24.70 25.67
C ARG A 227 -8.00 24.00 25.46
N ASP A 228 -8.10 23.13 24.47
CA ASP A 228 -9.35 22.46 24.12
C ASP A 228 -9.66 21.30 25.08
N LEU A 229 -8.63 20.58 25.56
CA LEU A 229 -8.77 19.57 26.61
C LEU A 229 -9.42 20.15 27.87
N LEU A 230 -8.94 21.30 28.33
CA LEU A 230 -9.44 21.93 29.55
C LEU A 230 -10.70 22.78 29.34
N GLY A 231 -10.79 23.48 28.19
CA GLY A 231 -11.83 24.45 27.90
C GLY A 231 -13.07 23.87 27.22
N SER A 232 -12.89 22.91 26.32
CA SER A 232 -13.98 22.37 25.49
C SER A 232 -14.36 20.95 25.89
N ILE A 233 -13.39 20.10 26.23
CA ILE A 233 -13.62 18.68 26.54
C ILE A 233 -14.07 18.50 27.99
N ARG A 234 -13.31 19.02 28.96
CA ARG A 234 -13.62 18.86 30.39
C ARG A 234 -15.06 19.26 30.78
N PRO A 235 -15.66 20.35 30.27
CA PRO A 235 -17.04 20.71 30.62
C PRO A 235 -18.10 19.73 30.13
N THR A 236 -17.81 18.93 29.10
CA THR A 236 -18.78 17.95 28.56
C THR A 236 -19.05 16.79 29.53
N LYS A 237 -18.13 16.52 30.46
CA LYS A 237 -18.18 15.38 31.40
C LYS A 237 -18.31 14.01 30.72
N LEU A 238 -17.98 13.91 29.43
CA LEU A 238 -17.96 12.65 28.69
C LEU A 238 -16.72 11.80 29.00
N LEU A 239 -15.65 12.42 29.50
CA LEU A 239 -14.40 11.76 29.88
C LEU A 239 -14.10 11.96 31.36
N SER A 240 -13.39 11.00 31.96
CA SER A 240 -12.89 11.14 33.33
C SER A 240 -11.80 12.23 33.40
N PRO A 241 -11.68 12.94 34.54
CA PRO A 241 -10.58 13.87 34.74
C PRO A 241 -9.21 13.20 34.60
N ASP A 242 -9.09 11.94 35.02
CA ASP A 242 -7.83 11.18 34.94
C ASP A 242 -7.42 10.92 33.48
N ALA A 243 -8.35 10.57 32.59
CA ALA A 243 -8.04 10.38 31.17
C ALA A 243 -7.51 11.67 30.50
N ILE A 244 -7.99 12.84 30.94
CA ILE A 244 -7.49 14.13 30.46
C ILE A 244 -6.07 14.38 31.00
N LEU A 245 -5.82 14.07 32.27
CA LEU A 245 -4.49 14.22 32.88
C LEU A 245 -3.47 13.27 32.24
N ASP A 246 -3.85 12.02 31.98
CA ASP A 246 -3.03 11.03 31.30
C ASP A 246 -2.65 11.49 29.88
N ALA A 247 -3.61 12.05 29.14
CA ALA A 247 -3.36 12.61 27.82
C ALA A 247 -2.37 13.80 27.86
N ILE A 248 -2.48 14.68 28.86
CA ILE A 248 -1.55 15.79 29.07
C ILE A 248 -0.16 15.28 29.45
N GLN A 249 -0.08 14.25 30.29
CA GLN A 249 1.18 13.62 30.66
C GLN A 249 1.86 13.01 29.43
N GLU A 250 1.11 12.30 28.59
CA GLU A 250 1.62 11.71 27.35
C GLU A 250 2.12 12.78 26.37
N GLN A 251 1.42 13.91 26.23
CA GLN A 251 1.88 15.06 25.44
C GLN A 251 3.25 15.60 25.88
N GLN A 252 3.53 15.56 27.18
CA GLN A 252 4.79 16.08 27.73
C GLN A 252 5.92 15.06 27.66
N GLN A 253 5.61 13.77 27.78
CA GLN A 253 6.61 12.69 27.79
C GLN A 253 6.97 12.22 26.38
N THR A 254 6.03 12.26 25.45
CA THR A 254 6.20 11.75 24.09
C THR A 254 6.42 12.90 23.11
N LYS A 255 7.49 12.83 22.32
CA LYS A 255 7.71 13.82 21.25
C LYS A 255 6.57 13.71 20.23
N SER A 256 6.15 14.84 19.68
CA SER A 256 5.05 14.92 18.70
C SER A 256 5.18 13.93 17.52
N ALA A 257 6.41 13.66 17.07
CA ALA A 257 6.68 12.73 15.97
C ALA A 257 6.46 11.23 16.32
N HIS A 258 6.38 10.89 17.60
CA HIS A 258 6.08 9.52 18.07
C HIS A 258 4.60 9.30 18.38
N LEU A 259 3.80 10.37 18.45
CA LEU A 259 2.36 10.25 18.61
C LEU A 259 1.74 9.69 17.33
N MET A 260 0.70 8.88 17.46
CA MET A 260 0.03 8.24 16.34
C MET A 260 -0.93 9.22 15.67
N HIS A 261 -0.41 10.17 14.87
CA HIS A 261 -1.28 11.10 14.13
C HIS A 261 -2.05 10.40 13.02
N ARG A 262 -3.27 10.87 12.78
CA ARG A 262 -3.99 10.57 11.53
C ARG A 262 -3.38 11.38 10.40
N ALA A 263 -3.28 10.77 9.24
CA ALA A 263 -2.71 11.44 8.08
C ALA A 263 -3.32 10.91 6.79
N VAL A 264 -3.34 11.76 5.76
CA VAL A 264 -3.86 11.41 4.45
C VAL A 264 -2.97 10.33 3.84
N ILE A 265 -3.59 9.26 3.34
CA ILE A 265 -2.91 8.19 2.61
C ILE A 265 -3.23 8.35 1.12
N VAL A 266 -2.20 8.45 0.29
CA VAL A 266 -2.33 8.43 -1.18
C VAL A 266 -1.31 7.43 -1.73
N PRO A 267 -1.73 6.18 -2.00
CA PRO A 267 -0.82 5.12 -2.40
C PRO A 267 -0.12 5.44 -3.73
N ASN A 268 1.19 5.19 -3.80
CA ASN A 268 2.03 5.26 -5.00
C ASN A 268 1.97 6.58 -5.77
N VAL A 269 1.68 7.69 -5.08
CA VAL A 269 1.66 9.03 -5.64
C VAL A 269 2.67 9.91 -4.92
N ASN A 270 3.50 10.63 -5.68
CA ASN A 270 4.39 11.63 -5.14
C ASN A 270 3.58 12.77 -4.49
N ILE A 271 3.76 12.98 -3.20
CA ILE A 271 3.09 14.06 -2.43
C ILE A 271 3.89 15.37 -2.42
N VAL A 272 5.14 15.35 -2.91
CA VAL A 272 6.06 16.50 -2.94
C VAL A 272 5.88 17.24 -4.26
N THR A 273 4.71 17.85 -4.45
CA THR A 273 4.40 18.66 -5.63
C THR A 273 3.79 20.01 -5.23
N THR A 274 4.07 21.07 -5.98
CA THR A 274 3.45 22.38 -5.72
C THR A 274 1.93 22.32 -5.89
N SER A 275 1.44 21.47 -6.82
CA SER A 275 -0.01 21.22 -7.00
C SER A 275 -0.70 20.65 -5.76
N ARG A 276 0.07 19.99 -4.87
CA ARG A 276 -0.40 19.47 -3.58
C ARG A 276 0.01 20.36 -2.40
N GLY A 277 0.52 21.56 -2.68
CA GLY A 277 0.91 22.55 -1.69
C GLY A 277 2.25 22.28 -1.00
N ALA A 278 3.11 21.43 -1.56
CA ALA A 278 4.45 21.21 -1.02
C ALA A 278 5.39 22.39 -1.36
N GLN A 279 6.28 22.74 -0.42
CA GLN A 279 7.25 23.83 -0.58
C GLN A 279 8.57 23.51 0.10
N VAL A 280 9.68 24.02 -0.45
CA VAL A 280 11.01 23.89 0.16
C VAL A 280 11.27 25.10 1.05
N ILE A 281 11.37 24.89 2.36
CA ILE A 281 11.61 25.93 3.37
C ILE A 281 13.10 26.29 3.43
N THR A 282 13.96 25.27 3.49
CA THR A 282 15.41 25.41 3.55
C THR A 282 16.06 24.61 2.43
N GLY A 283 17.11 25.18 1.84
CA GLY A 283 17.72 24.74 0.58
C GLY A 283 17.84 25.91 -0.38
N GLU A 284 18.83 25.87 -1.27
CA GLU A 284 19.07 27.00 -2.19
C GLU A 284 17.92 27.26 -3.17
N PHE A 285 17.13 26.22 -3.52
CA PHE A 285 15.97 26.36 -4.40
C PHE A 285 14.66 26.15 -3.63
N LYS A 286 13.76 27.14 -3.73
CA LYS A 286 12.54 27.23 -2.91
C LYS A 286 11.28 26.62 -3.53
N HIS A 287 11.37 25.99 -4.71
CA HIS A 287 10.22 25.43 -5.43
C HIS A 287 10.24 23.89 -5.39
N ALA A 288 9.14 23.26 -4.97
CA ALA A 288 9.03 21.80 -4.90
C ALA A 288 8.99 21.13 -6.29
N ASP A 289 8.37 21.77 -7.29
CA ASP A 289 8.28 21.22 -8.66
C ASP A 289 9.61 21.21 -9.43
N VAL A 290 10.66 21.86 -8.92
CA VAL A 290 11.98 21.89 -9.59
C VAL A 290 12.68 20.52 -9.50
N MET A 291 12.19 19.62 -8.66
CA MET A 291 12.72 18.24 -8.57
C MET A 291 12.28 17.34 -9.73
N GLN A 292 11.26 17.72 -10.52
CA GLN A 292 10.70 16.86 -11.57
C GLN A 292 11.37 17.01 -12.96
N TYR A 293 12.31 17.94 -13.12
CA TYR A 293 12.96 18.18 -14.42
C TYR A 293 14.26 17.40 -14.53
N LYS A 294 14.17 16.15 -14.99
CA LYS A 294 15.31 15.41 -15.55
C LYS A 294 15.94 16.24 -16.68
N GLY A 295 17.07 16.89 -16.42
CA GLY A 295 17.94 17.35 -17.49
C GLY A 295 18.75 18.61 -17.22
N GLU A 296 18.15 19.77 -16.95
CA GLU A 296 18.88 21.03 -17.21
C GLU A 296 18.62 22.25 -16.30
N ARG A 297 17.73 22.22 -15.28
CA ARG A 297 17.53 23.40 -14.41
C ARG A 297 17.27 23.06 -12.94
N GLY A 298 18.33 23.16 -12.14
CA GLY A 298 18.28 23.31 -10.68
C GLY A 298 18.46 22.00 -9.92
N HIS A 299 19.56 21.89 -9.16
CA HIS A 299 19.66 20.95 -8.04
C HIS A 299 19.37 21.74 -6.77
N THR A 300 18.59 21.20 -5.83
CA THR A 300 18.59 21.81 -4.48
C THR A 300 19.83 21.36 -3.75
N GLN A 301 20.46 22.29 -3.04
CA GLN A 301 21.63 21.98 -2.25
C GLN A 301 21.58 22.64 -0.88
N HIS A 302 22.31 22.04 0.05
CA HIS A 302 22.75 22.70 1.27
C HIS A 302 24.25 22.47 1.46
N LEU A 303 24.93 23.42 2.10
CA LEU A 303 26.33 23.26 2.47
C LEU A 303 26.44 22.21 3.58
N ILE A 304 27.46 21.35 3.46
CA ILE A 304 27.89 20.43 4.51
C ILE A 304 28.90 21.20 5.33
N THR A 305 28.54 21.53 6.57
CA THR A 305 29.37 22.31 7.48
C THR A 305 30.10 21.39 8.47
N GLN A 306 30.96 21.98 9.30
CA GLN A 306 31.59 21.26 10.42
C GLN A 306 30.74 21.34 11.70
N GLU A 307 29.55 21.95 11.63
CA GLU A 307 28.63 21.94 12.76
C GLU A 307 28.10 20.51 13.01
N PRO A 308 27.65 20.21 14.24
CA PRO A 308 26.97 18.96 14.50
C PRO A 308 25.79 18.83 13.52
N ALA A 309 25.74 17.73 12.76
CA ALA A 309 24.77 17.56 11.68
C ALA A 309 23.31 17.71 12.14
N ASP A 310 23.01 17.44 13.42
CA ASP A 310 21.67 17.62 14.00
C ASP A 310 21.22 19.10 14.09
N LYS A 311 22.18 20.04 14.05
CA LYS A 311 21.93 21.49 14.03
C LYS A 311 21.91 22.08 12.63
N GLU A 312 22.34 21.33 11.62
CA GLU A 312 22.26 21.81 10.25
C GLU A 312 20.79 21.92 9.81
N PRO A 313 20.44 23.01 9.10
CA PRO A 313 19.09 23.17 8.60
C PRO A 313 18.75 22.11 7.55
N GLY A 314 19.75 21.65 6.78
CA GLY A 314 19.53 20.72 5.67
C GLY A 314 18.56 21.26 4.62
N ILE A 315 18.04 20.35 3.80
CA ILE A 315 16.91 20.61 2.91
C ILE A 315 15.63 20.25 3.68
N VAL A 316 14.76 21.23 3.92
CA VAL A 316 13.47 21.01 4.60
C VAL A 316 12.34 21.26 3.63
N ILE A 317 11.48 20.26 3.49
CA ILE A 317 10.30 20.27 2.64
C ILE A 317 9.08 20.28 3.54
N GLU A 318 8.22 21.28 3.42
CA GLU A 318 6.89 21.29 4.02
C GLU A 318 5.87 20.75 3.02
N LEU A 319 5.09 19.77 3.45
CA LEU A 319 4.00 19.17 2.69
C LEU A 319 2.73 19.99 2.83
N GLY A 320 1.85 20.00 1.82
CA GLY A 320 0.61 20.80 1.89
C GLY A 320 -0.43 20.29 2.87
N LYS A 321 -0.36 19.02 3.29
CA LYS A 321 -1.21 18.37 4.32
C LYS A 321 -0.35 17.44 5.20
N LEU A 322 -0.96 16.84 6.21
CA LEU A 322 -0.36 15.69 6.91
C LEU A 322 -0.53 14.46 6.03
N TYR A 323 0.58 13.82 5.65
CA TYR A 323 0.57 12.61 4.85
C TYR A 323 1.21 11.45 5.60
N MET A 324 0.67 10.26 5.42
CA MET A 324 1.33 9.02 5.84
C MET A 324 2.34 8.64 4.76
N ILE A 325 3.60 8.46 5.12
CA ILE A 325 4.66 8.06 4.18
C ILE A 325 5.50 6.92 4.76
N ASN A 326 6.03 6.09 3.85
CA ASN A 326 6.93 4.98 4.18
C ASN A 326 7.97 4.71 3.08
N LYS A 327 7.97 5.52 2.01
CA LYS A 327 8.89 5.42 0.88
C LYS A 327 9.36 6.82 0.48
N ILE A 328 10.67 6.96 0.31
CA ILE A 328 11.29 8.15 -0.28
C ILE A 328 12.14 7.70 -1.45
N VAL A 329 11.93 8.33 -2.61
CA VAL A 329 12.78 8.14 -3.79
C VAL A 329 13.50 9.45 -4.03
N MET A 330 14.83 9.42 -4.08
CA MET A 330 15.59 10.64 -4.36
C MET A 330 16.81 10.36 -5.21
N SER A 331 17.20 11.31 -6.03
CA SER A 331 18.36 11.18 -6.91
C SER A 331 19.48 12.10 -6.44
N LEU A 332 20.65 11.51 -6.15
CA LEU A 332 21.84 12.23 -5.73
C LEU A 332 22.54 12.85 -6.94
N TYR A 333 22.98 14.10 -6.82
CA TYR A 333 23.69 14.79 -7.91
C TYR A 333 25.13 14.26 -8.06
N GLU A 334 25.41 13.49 -9.11
CA GLU A 334 26.75 12.97 -9.36
C GLU A 334 27.53 13.85 -10.35
N ARG A 335 28.55 14.57 -9.86
CA ARG A 335 29.48 15.29 -10.77
C ARG A 335 30.45 14.35 -11.48
N ASN A 336 30.83 13.25 -10.82
CA ASN A 336 31.74 12.23 -11.33
C ASN A 336 31.53 10.89 -10.60
N ALA A 337 32.16 9.83 -11.08
CA ALA A 337 32.02 8.46 -10.55
C ALA A 337 32.49 8.26 -9.08
N ASN A 338 33.23 9.22 -8.52
CA ASN A 338 33.74 9.17 -7.15
C ASN A 338 33.00 10.13 -6.20
N CYS A 339 31.89 10.72 -6.65
CA CYS A 339 31.04 11.59 -5.85
C CYS A 339 30.04 10.73 -5.08
N TRP A 340 30.32 10.49 -3.81
CA TRP A 340 29.47 9.70 -2.91
C TRP A 340 29.04 10.56 -1.73
N TYR A 341 27.82 10.33 -1.29
CA TYR A 341 27.19 11.09 -0.22
C TYR A 341 26.89 10.21 0.99
N SER A 342 27.00 10.80 2.17
CA SER A 342 26.43 10.26 3.41
C SER A 342 25.39 11.24 3.91
N TYR A 343 24.27 10.76 4.41
CA TYR A 343 23.14 11.60 4.80
C TYR A 343 22.23 10.90 5.80
N PHE A 344 21.30 11.64 6.38
CA PHE A 344 20.15 11.08 7.10
C PHE A 344 18.87 11.82 6.72
N ILE A 345 17.73 11.17 6.96
CA ILE A 345 16.40 11.74 6.71
C ILE A 345 15.58 11.67 7.99
N GLU A 346 14.89 12.78 8.24
CA GLU A 346 14.03 12.97 9.39
C GLU A 346 12.66 13.50 9.01
N LEU A 347 11.65 13.09 9.78
CA LEU A 347 10.26 13.50 9.62
C LEU A 347 9.84 14.32 10.84
N SER A 348 9.00 15.32 10.62
CA SER A 348 8.43 16.12 11.70
C SER A 348 6.98 16.51 11.43
N MET A 349 6.24 16.69 12.50
CA MET A 349 4.87 17.22 12.49
C MET A 349 4.82 18.73 12.70
N ASP A 350 5.85 19.31 13.31
CA ASP A 350 5.85 20.69 13.85
C ASP A 350 7.10 21.51 13.49
N ASN A 351 8.01 20.96 12.67
CA ASN A 351 9.30 21.56 12.29
C ASN A 351 10.24 21.83 13.49
N LYS A 352 10.02 21.15 14.62
CA LYS A 352 10.82 21.30 15.86
C LYS A 352 11.28 19.94 16.38
N ASN A 353 10.35 18.98 16.45
CA ASN A 353 10.60 17.63 16.88
C ASN A 353 10.78 16.73 15.66
N TRP A 354 11.98 16.21 15.49
CA TRP A 354 12.36 15.40 14.34
C TRP A 354 12.54 13.94 14.75
N LEU A 355 12.03 13.03 13.92
CA LEU A 355 12.19 11.59 14.01
C LEU A 355 13.08 11.11 12.88
N ARG A 356 14.21 10.47 13.21
CA ARG A 356 15.09 9.87 12.21
C ARG A 356 14.47 8.58 11.67
N VAL A 357 14.27 8.55 10.36
CA VAL A 357 13.71 7.39 9.65
C VAL A 357 14.74 6.68 8.78
N VAL A 358 15.77 7.39 8.34
CA VAL A 358 16.92 6.83 7.61
C VAL A 358 18.19 7.45 8.17
N ASP A 359 19.19 6.63 8.48
CA ASP A 359 20.51 7.08 8.97
C ASP A 359 21.64 6.44 8.18
N TYR A 360 22.08 7.12 7.12
CA TYR A 360 23.15 6.65 6.24
C TYR A 360 24.46 7.45 6.39
N ARG A 361 24.73 7.96 7.60
CA ARG A 361 25.93 8.77 7.88
C ARG A 361 27.25 8.02 7.71
N GLU A 362 27.23 6.70 7.87
CA GLU A 362 28.41 5.83 7.78
C GLU A 362 28.57 5.16 6.39
N PHE A 363 27.65 5.42 5.46
CA PHE A 363 27.59 4.78 4.16
C PHE A 363 27.91 5.76 3.03
N LEU A 364 28.50 5.24 1.95
CA LEU A 364 28.84 6.04 0.77
C LEU A 364 27.86 5.75 -0.37
N CYS A 365 26.76 6.50 -0.37
CA CYS A 365 25.63 6.32 -1.27
C CYS A 365 25.81 7.11 -2.57
N ARG A 366 25.13 6.68 -3.64
CA ARG A 366 25.17 7.31 -4.96
C ARG A 366 23.97 6.93 -5.84
N GLY A 367 23.70 7.69 -6.89
CA GLY A 367 22.62 7.42 -7.83
C GLY A 367 21.23 7.63 -7.23
N GLN A 368 20.24 6.94 -7.77
CA GLN A 368 18.89 6.91 -7.23
C GLN A 368 18.84 6.10 -5.94
N GLN A 369 18.22 6.67 -4.92
CA GLN A 369 17.99 6.09 -3.62
C GLN A 369 16.53 5.69 -3.51
N ASN A 370 16.26 4.42 -3.22
CA ASN A 370 14.93 3.87 -2.98
C ASN A 370 14.84 3.49 -1.50
N LEU A 371 14.40 4.44 -0.68
CA LEU A 371 14.43 4.34 0.77
C LEU A 371 13.07 3.94 1.30
N TYR A 372 13.04 2.90 2.14
CA TYR A 372 11.84 2.41 2.78
C TYR A 372 12.02 2.44 4.30
N PHE A 373 10.94 2.71 5.02
CA PHE A 373 10.95 2.81 6.48
C PHE A 373 9.54 2.53 7.03
N GLU A 374 9.40 2.42 8.35
CA GLU A 374 8.08 2.23 8.98
C GLU A 374 7.12 3.37 8.59
N ARG A 375 5.84 3.07 8.39
CA ARG A 375 4.84 4.10 8.07
C ARG A 375 4.79 5.16 9.17
N ARG A 376 5.00 6.42 8.80
CA ARG A 376 4.99 7.56 9.73
C ARG A 376 4.22 8.74 9.13
N PRO A 377 3.45 9.46 9.95
CA PRO A 377 2.85 10.71 9.54
C PRO A 377 3.95 11.79 9.43
N ALA A 378 3.86 12.64 8.43
CA ALA A 378 4.78 13.75 8.22
C ALA A 378 4.06 15.01 7.74
N ARG A 379 4.47 16.16 8.29
CA ARG A 379 4.23 17.49 7.73
C ARG A 379 5.49 18.05 7.07
N PHE A 380 6.64 17.76 7.66
CA PHE A 380 7.93 18.23 7.23
C PHE A 380 8.87 17.04 7.02
N ILE A 381 9.66 17.11 5.96
CA ILE A 381 10.72 16.17 5.66
C ILE A 381 12.03 16.94 5.65
N ARG A 382 13.03 16.49 6.41
CA ARG A 382 14.36 17.07 6.46
C ARG A 382 15.38 16.07 5.94
N ILE A 383 16.17 16.50 4.97
CA ILE A 383 17.31 15.76 4.42
C ILE A 383 18.58 16.51 4.79
N VAL A 384 19.51 15.82 5.45
CA VAL A 384 20.80 16.40 5.85
C VAL A 384 21.91 15.51 5.32
N GLY A 385 22.66 16.02 4.35
CA GLY A 385 23.93 15.46 3.93
C GLY A 385 25.02 15.77 4.94
N THR A 386 25.75 14.74 5.36
CA THR A 386 26.80 14.84 6.38
C THR A 386 28.20 14.70 5.80
N ASN A 387 28.32 14.12 4.61
CA ASN A 387 29.60 13.96 3.93
C ASN A 387 29.39 13.93 2.41
N CYS A 388 30.34 14.50 1.69
CA CYS A 388 30.53 14.28 0.26
C CYS A 388 32.02 14.11 -0.01
N THR A 389 32.40 13.10 -0.78
CA THR A 389 33.81 12.77 -1.05
C THR A 389 34.52 13.74 -1.97
N THR A 390 33.80 14.59 -2.70
CA THR A 390 34.38 15.47 -3.73
C THR A 390 34.19 16.96 -3.48
N HIS A 391 33.23 17.36 -2.65
CA HIS A 391 32.92 18.76 -2.34
C HIS A 391 32.21 18.87 -0.98
N ASN A 392 31.88 20.09 -0.56
CA ASN A 392 31.32 20.40 0.76
C ASN A 392 29.84 20.82 0.71
N TYR A 393 29.07 20.21 -0.19
CA TYR A 393 27.63 20.44 -0.29
C TYR A 393 26.92 19.12 -0.54
N PHE A 394 25.64 19.04 -0.23
CA PHE A 394 24.78 17.93 -0.55
C PHE A 394 23.75 18.40 -1.55
N ALA A 395 23.59 17.68 -2.66
CA ALA A 395 22.73 18.11 -3.76
C ALA A 395 21.82 16.98 -4.25
N LEU A 396 20.57 17.33 -4.48
CA LEU A 396 19.53 16.46 -5.03
C LEU A 396 19.06 16.99 -6.38
N THR A 397 18.84 16.08 -7.31
CA THR A 397 18.24 16.38 -8.62
C THR A 397 16.74 16.07 -8.65
N ASP A 398 16.32 15.06 -7.90
CA ASP A 398 14.93 14.63 -7.82
C ASP A 398 14.61 14.17 -6.38
N PHE A 399 13.37 14.36 -5.95
CA PHE A 399 12.88 13.98 -4.64
C PHE A 399 11.38 13.71 -4.67
N GLU A 400 11.02 12.50 -4.25
CA GLU A 400 9.65 12.04 -4.10
C GLU A 400 9.45 11.44 -2.71
N ALA A 401 8.30 11.72 -2.12
CA ALA A 401 7.82 11.01 -0.94
C ALA A 401 6.51 10.31 -1.29
N LEU A 402 6.37 9.05 -0.91
CA LEU A 402 5.24 8.20 -1.27
C LEU A 402 4.79 7.34 -0.09
N TYR A 403 3.58 6.83 -0.23
CA TYR A 403 3.07 5.71 0.53
C TYR A 403 3.01 4.47 -0.37
N THR A 404 3.79 3.42 -0.07
CA THR A 404 3.71 2.12 -0.75
C THR A 404 2.98 1.10 0.11
N THR A 405 2.24 0.21 -0.54
CA THR A 405 1.65 -0.98 0.09
C THR A 405 2.54 -2.22 -0.06
N GLU A 406 3.69 -2.08 -0.73
CA GLU A 406 4.68 -3.14 -0.85
C GLU A 406 5.24 -3.50 0.52
N ILE A 407 5.33 -4.80 0.80
CA ILE A 407 5.92 -5.32 2.03
C ILE A 407 7.41 -5.43 1.80
N MET A 408 8.19 -4.78 2.66
CA MET A 408 9.64 -4.78 2.62
C MET A 408 10.19 -5.45 3.87
N THR A 409 11.27 -6.21 3.70
CA THR A 409 11.96 -6.87 4.81
C THR A 409 13.12 -5.99 5.26
N PHE A 410 13.24 -5.76 6.57
CA PHE A 410 14.30 -4.94 7.15
C PHE A 410 15.04 -5.70 8.22
N ASP A 411 16.33 -5.41 8.36
CA ASP A 411 17.10 -5.85 9.51
C ASP A 411 16.59 -5.17 10.80
N SER A 412 16.44 -5.96 11.86
CA SER A 412 15.81 -5.49 13.10
C SER A 412 16.65 -4.43 13.83
N GLU A 413 17.96 -4.48 13.70
CA GLU A 413 18.91 -3.62 14.42
C GLU A 413 19.23 -2.36 13.61
N THR A 414 19.67 -2.53 12.36
CA THR A 414 20.12 -1.44 11.50
C THR A 414 18.99 -0.74 10.75
N LYS A 415 17.82 -1.38 10.63
CA LYS A 415 16.67 -0.91 9.81
C LYS A 415 17.01 -0.72 8.33
N ILE A 416 18.09 -1.37 7.86
CA ILE A 416 18.47 -1.39 6.45
C ILE A 416 17.66 -2.47 5.71
N LEU A 417 17.35 -2.20 4.44
CA LEU A 417 16.58 -3.11 3.60
C LEU A 417 17.33 -4.43 3.37
N ILE A 418 16.62 -5.55 3.54
CA ILE A 418 17.01 -6.88 3.08
C ILE A 418 16.32 -7.09 1.73
N PRO A 419 17.05 -6.97 0.61
CA PRO A 419 16.46 -7.15 -0.71
C PRO A 419 16.13 -8.63 -0.97
N ASP A 420 15.02 -8.89 -1.68
CA ASP A 420 14.63 -10.22 -2.15
C ASP A 420 15.15 -10.53 -3.57
N ASP A 421 15.35 -9.49 -4.37
CA ASP A 421 15.82 -9.56 -5.77
C ASP A 421 17.23 -8.96 -5.93
N ASN A 422 17.94 -9.36 -6.99
CA ASN A 422 19.28 -8.87 -7.30
C ASN A 422 19.30 -7.33 -7.43
N VAL A 423 20.06 -6.66 -6.56
CA VAL A 423 20.25 -5.20 -6.55
C VAL A 423 21.56 -4.78 -7.23
N ALA A 424 22.42 -5.74 -7.60
CA ALA A 424 23.62 -5.48 -8.40
C ALA A 424 23.28 -5.41 -9.89
N THR A 425 22.41 -4.47 -10.29
CA THR A 425 22.01 -4.27 -11.69
C THR A 425 22.20 -2.82 -12.14
N ILE A 426 22.32 -2.63 -13.46
CA ILE A 426 22.36 -1.27 -14.06
C ILE A 426 21.06 -0.52 -13.81
N LYS A 427 19.91 -1.21 -13.78
CA LYS A 427 18.59 -0.62 -13.56
C LYS A 427 18.47 -0.04 -12.16
N ASP A 428 19.10 -0.69 -11.19
CA ASP A 428 19.16 -0.26 -9.79
C ASP A 428 20.39 0.61 -9.52
N ASP A 429 20.94 1.27 -10.54
CA ASP A 429 22.09 2.18 -10.42
C ASP A 429 23.38 1.57 -9.85
N ALA A 430 23.54 0.25 -9.82
CA ALA A 430 24.81 -0.37 -9.45
C ALA A 430 25.91 -0.09 -10.49
N LEU A 431 27.16 -0.03 -10.05
CA LEU A 431 28.32 0.22 -10.90
C LEU A 431 29.48 -0.73 -10.62
N VAL A 432 30.25 -1.04 -11.67
CA VAL A 432 31.58 -1.63 -11.54
C VAL A 432 32.60 -0.49 -11.54
N ILE A 433 33.23 -0.23 -10.39
CA ILE A 433 34.17 0.89 -10.18
C ILE A 433 35.64 0.48 -10.26
N ASP A 434 35.93 -0.83 -10.21
CA ASP A 434 37.25 -1.40 -10.46
C ASP A 434 37.11 -2.72 -11.22
N GLY A 435 38.10 -3.04 -12.04
CA GLY A 435 38.08 -4.14 -13.00
C GLY A 435 38.11 -3.65 -14.45
N VAL A 436 38.67 -4.49 -15.33
CA VAL A 436 38.83 -4.21 -16.75
C VAL A 436 37.79 -4.99 -17.54
N SER A 437 37.05 -4.30 -18.40
CA SER A 437 36.15 -4.93 -19.37
C SER A 437 36.16 -4.15 -20.67
N LYS A 438 36.02 -4.85 -21.80
CA LYS A 438 35.81 -4.21 -23.12
C LYS A 438 34.38 -3.70 -23.29
N SER A 439 33.44 -4.26 -22.54
CA SER A 439 32.02 -3.89 -22.58
C SER A 439 31.63 -3.28 -21.24
N ARG A 440 31.20 -2.01 -21.26
CA ARG A 440 30.76 -1.32 -20.05
C ARG A 440 29.65 -2.13 -19.37
N ASN A 441 29.75 -2.29 -18.06
CA ASN A 441 28.79 -3.00 -17.21
C ASN A 441 28.60 -4.50 -17.52
N ALA A 442 29.52 -5.15 -18.24
CA ALA A 442 29.41 -6.58 -18.60
C ALA A 442 29.07 -7.50 -17.42
N LEU A 443 29.62 -7.21 -16.24
CA LEU A 443 29.44 -8.03 -15.03
C LEU A 443 28.01 -8.00 -14.45
N ILE A 444 27.24 -6.94 -14.74
CA ILE A 444 25.96 -6.63 -14.06
C ILE A 444 24.86 -6.29 -15.07
N ASN A 445 25.03 -6.66 -16.34
CA ASN A 445 24.07 -6.39 -17.42
C ASN A 445 22.98 -7.46 -17.57
N GLY A 446 23.08 -8.58 -16.84
CA GLY A 446 22.13 -9.69 -16.91
C GLY A 446 22.43 -10.73 -18.01
N ASP A 447 23.47 -10.51 -18.83
CA ASP A 447 23.84 -11.44 -19.90
C ASP A 447 24.74 -12.56 -19.37
N THR A 448 24.17 -13.76 -19.29
CA THR A 448 24.84 -14.97 -18.79
C THR A 448 25.18 -15.96 -19.90
N LEU A 449 24.98 -15.61 -21.17
CA LEU A 449 25.17 -16.51 -22.32
C LEU A 449 25.99 -15.88 -23.45
N GLY A 450 25.94 -14.56 -23.62
CA GLY A 450 26.53 -13.81 -24.73
C GLY A 450 28.00 -13.41 -24.56
N TYR A 451 28.80 -14.22 -23.85
CA TYR A 451 30.22 -13.96 -23.62
C TYR A 451 31.13 -14.87 -24.44
N ASP A 452 32.28 -14.32 -24.83
CA ASP A 452 33.31 -15.00 -25.61
C ASP A 452 34.69 -14.45 -25.27
N TRP A 453 35.75 -14.89 -25.96
CA TRP A 453 37.13 -14.48 -25.67
C TRP A 453 37.36 -12.97 -25.77
N ASN A 454 36.47 -12.26 -26.47
CA ASN A 454 36.58 -10.84 -26.73
C ASN A 454 35.68 -9.98 -25.83
N LYS A 455 34.57 -10.48 -25.30
CA LYS A 455 33.56 -9.67 -24.59
C LYS A 455 32.77 -10.48 -23.54
N GLY A 456 31.99 -9.76 -22.73
CA GLY A 456 31.01 -10.37 -21.81
C GLY A 456 31.60 -10.82 -20.47
N TYR A 457 32.75 -10.30 -20.07
CA TYR A 457 33.32 -10.53 -18.75
C TYR A 457 34.07 -9.29 -18.26
N THR A 458 34.22 -9.19 -16.94
CA THR A 458 35.11 -8.26 -16.27
C THR A 458 36.28 -9.04 -15.66
N CYS A 459 37.49 -8.51 -15.77
CA CYS A 459 38.69 -9.17 -15.30
C CYS A 459 39.64 -8.25 -14.53
N HIS A 460 40.58 -8.86 -13.81
CA HIS A 460 41.74 -8.15 -13.26
C HIS A 460 42.96 -9.07 -13.25
N LYS A 461 44.16 -8.47 -13.22
CA LYS A 461 45.39 -9.24 -13.05
C LYS A 461 45.51 -9.74 -11.61
N ILE A 462 45.83 -11.03 -11.45
CA ILE A 462 46.03 -11.67 -10.14
C ILE A 462 47.26 -11.07 -9.46
N GLY A 463 47.14 -10.78 -8.17
CA GLY A 463 48.20 -10.20 -7.34
C GLY A 463 48.32 -8.68 -7.36
N CYS A 464 47.65 -7.96 -8.27
CA CYS A 464 47.74 -6.50 -8.35
C CYS A 464 46.44 -5.76 -8.66
N GLY A 465 45.28 -6.42 -8.60
CA GLY A 465 44.00 -5.78 -8.88
C GLY A 465 42.83 -6.48 -8.21
N SER A 466 41.64 -5.94 -8.43
CA SER A 466 40.36 -6.51 -7.98
C SER A 466 39.23 -6.11 -8.91
N ILE A 467 38.08 -6.75 -8.77
CA ILE A 467 36.82 -6.25 -9.34
C ILE A 467 36.00 -5.67 -8.19
N VAL A 468 35.60 -4.40 -8.29
CA VAL A 468 34.80 -3.75 -7.24
C VAL A 468 33.47 -3.30 -7.81
N ILE A 469 32.39 -3.80 -7.23
CA ILE A 469 31.02 -3.39 -7.49
C ILE A 469 30.58 -2.43 -6.38
N GLN A 470 29.88 -1.36 -6.74
CA GLN A 470 29.24 -0.43 -5.84
C GLN A 470 27.72 -0.46 -6.06
N LEU A 471 26.98 -0.70 -4.98
CA LEU A 471 25.53 -0.58 -4.90
C LEU A 471 25.15 0.90 -4.66
N PRO A 472 23.95 1.35 -5.07
CA PRO A 472 23.53 2.75 -4.92
C PRO A 472 23.38 3.18 -3.45
N GLN A 473 22.99 2.25 -2.58
CA GLN A 473 22.66 2.47 -1.18
C GLN A 473 23.02 1.20 -0.38
N PRO A 474 23.04 1.24 0.96
CA PRO A 474 23.30 0.04 1.74
C PRO A 474 22.15 -0.97 1.67
N TYR A 475 22.51 -2.24 1.58
CA TYR A 475 21.60 -3.38 1.70
C TYR A 475 22.17 -4.41 2.65
N ILE A 476 21.30 -5.15 3.34
CA ILE A 476 21.71 -6.30 4.15
C ILE A 476 21.72 -7.52 3.24
N ILE A 477 22.92 -8.03 2.96
CA ILE A 477 23.13 -9.14 2.02
C ILE A 477 23.67 -10.35 2.79
N SER A 478 23.13 -11.53 2.49
CA SER A 478 23.57 -12.82 3.03
C SER A 478 23.86 -13.86 1.94
N THR A 479 23.56 -13.54 0.68
CA THR A 479 23.78 -14.42 -0.46
C THR A 479 24.36 -13.65 -1.65
N MET A 480 25.18 -14.33 -2.45
CA MET A 480 25.71 -13.82 -3.71
C MET A 480 25.84 -14.97 -4.69
N ARG A 481 25.77 -14.70 -5.99
CA ARG A 481 26.23 -15.65 -6.99
C ARG A 481 27.07 -14.97 -8.04
N LEU A 482 28.03 -15.70 -8.58
CA LEU A 482 28.84 -15.24 -9.71
C LEU A 482 29.10 -16.35 -10.70
N LEU A 483 29.19 -15.99 -11.97
CA LEU A 483 29.57 -16.89 -13.05
C LEU A 483 31.05 -16.67 -13.36
N LEU A 484 31.87 -17.64 -13.00
CA LEU A 484 33.26 -17.68 -13.45
C LEU A 484 33.31 -18.10 -14.91
N TRP A 485 34.35 -17.67 -15.62
CA TRP A 485 34.59 -18.11 -17.00
C TRP A 485 34.65 -19.64 -17.08
N ASP A 486 33.81 -20.23 -17.93
CA ASP A 486 33.67 -21.69 -18.09
C ASP A 486 33.64 -22.15 -19.56
N CYS A 487 34.03 -21.30 -20.53
CA CYS A 487 34.17 -21.73 -21.93
C CYS A 487 35.33 -22.71 -22.16
N ASP A 488 36.15 -22.98 -21.14
CA ASP A 488 37.18 -24.01 -21.12
C ASP A 488 37.30 -24.64 -19.72
N SER A 489 38.23 -25.57 -19.55
CA SER A 489 38.39 -26.34 -18.30
C SER A 489 39.20 -25.62 -17.21
N ARG A 490 39.39 -24.31 -17.29
CA ARG A 490 40.15 -23.57 -16.27
C ARG A 490 39.41 -23.55 -14.94
N SER A 491 40.15 -23.43 -13.84
CA SER A 491 39.58 -23.18 -12.52
C SER A 491 40.22 -21.98 -11.85
N TYR A 492 39.47 -21.37 -10.94
CA TYR A 492 39.85 -20.17 -10.21
C TYR A 492 39.82 -20.39 -8.70
N SER A 493 40.59 -19.59 -7.98
CA SER A 493 40.46 -19.42 -6.53
C SER A 493 40.33 -17.93 -6.24
N TYR A 494 39.54 -17.57 -5.23
CA TYR A 494 39.22 -16.17 -4.94
C TYR A 494 38.73 -15.97 -3.51
N HIS A 495 38.66 -14.72 -3.07
CA HIS A 495 37.89 -14.31 -1.89
C HIS A 495 37.03 -13.10 -2.24
N ILE A 496 36.01 -12.85 -1.42
CA ILE A 496 35.12 -11.70 -1.55
C ILE A 496 35.11 -10.92 -0.24
N ASP A 497 35.44 -9.64 -0.35
CA ASP A 497 35.34 -8.68 0.73
C ASP A 497 34.17 -7.73 0.49
N VAL A 498 33.52 -7.29 1.55
CA VAL A 498 32.46 -6.28 1.51
C VAL A 498 32.80 -5.09 2.39
N SER A 499 32.24 -3.92 2.04
CA SER A 499 32.43 -2.69 2.80
C SER A 499 31.20 -1.78 2.71
N ALA A 500 30.96 -1.00 3.76
CA ALA A 500 29.97 0.08 3.78
C ALA A 500 30.57 1.43 3.32
N ASN A 501 31.87 1.62 3.51
CA ASN A 501 32.54 2.93 3.45
C ASN A 501 33.85 2.94 2.65
N LYS A 502 34.17 1.85 1.95
CA LYS A 502 35.39 1.63 1.14
C LYS A 502 36.71 1.62 1.94
N LYS A 503 36.67 1.83 3.26
CA LYS A 503 37.85 1.82 4.15
C LYS A 503 37.93 0.52 4.94
N ASP A 504 36.82 0.15 5.58
CA ASP A 504 36.72 -1.04 6.41
C ASP A 504 36.19 -2.19 5.56
N TRP A 505 37.03 -3.20 5.33
CA TRP A 505 36.71 -4.37 4.50
C TRP A 505 36.59 -5.61 5.38
N LYS A 506 35.53 -6.39 5.15
CA LYS A 506 35.28 -7.67 5.80
C LYS A 506 35.23 -8.77 4.76
N THR A 507 36.09 -9.77 4.89
CA THR A 507 36.00 -11.00 4.07
C THR A 507 34.77 -11.79 4.49
N VAL A 508 33.86 -12.02 3.55
CA VAL A 508 32.62 -12.80 3.77
C VAL A 508 32.68 -14.17 3.12
N VAL A 509 33.54 -14.34 2.13
CA VAL A 509 33.77 -15.61 1.43
C VAL A 509 35.26 -15.77 1.18
N ASP A 510 35.82 -16.90 1.58
CA ASP A 510 37.20 -17.29 1.27
C ASP A 510 37.21 -18.66 0.58
N LYS A 511 37.54 -18.65 -0.72
CA LYS A 511 37.72 -19.82 -1.58
C LYS A 511 39.15 -19.89 -2.12
N THR A 512 40.12 -19.33 -1.40
CA THR A 512 41.52 -19.28 -1.87
C THR A 512 42.18 -20.65 -1.96
N GLY A 513 41.66 -21.66 -1.24
CA GLY A 513 42.09 -23.06 -1.31
C GLY A 513 41.26 -23.96 -2.22
N GLU A 514 40.26 -23.43 -2.93
CA GLU A 514 39.34 -24.22 -3.76
C GLU A 514 39.58 -24.02 -5.25
N ALA A 515 39.33 -25.07 -6.05
CA ALA A 515 39.31 -24.99 -7.51
C ALA A 515 37.86 -24.78 -8.00
N CYS A 516 37.50 -23.52 -8.25
CA CYS A 516 36.14 -23.09 -8.60
C CYS A 516 35.97 -22.94 -10.13
N GLN A 517 34.79 -23.30 -10.65
CA GLN A 517 34.46 -23.23 -12.07
C GLN A 517 32.99 -22.85 -12.27
N SER A 518 32.66 -22.16 -13.36
CA SER A 518 31.28 -21.79 -13.70
C SER A 518 30.55 -21.08 -12.54
N TRP A 519 29.26 -21.33 -12.36
CA TRP A 519 28.42 -20.74 -11.31
C TRP A 519 28.90 -21.09 -9.91
N GLN A 520 29.04 -20.06 -9.09
CA GLN A 520 29.34 -20.15 -7.68
C GLN A 520 28.17 -19.53 -6.90
N HIS A 521 27.57 -20.32 -6.02
CA HIS A 521 26.52 -19.88 -5.11
C HIS A 521 27.10 -19.72 -3.71
N LEU A 522 26.93 -18.54 -3.13
CA LEU A 522 27.62 -18.13 -1.91
C LEU A 522 26.58 -17.72 -0.87
N LYS A 523 26.74 -18.23 0.34
CA LYS A 523 25.94 -17.87 1.51
C LYS A 523 26.86 -17.54 2.67
N PHE A 524 26.55 -16.48 3.39
CA PHE A 524 27.33 -15.98 4.53
C PHE A 524 26.41 -15.23 5.50
N GLU A 525 26.95 -14.85 6.66
CA GLU A 525 26.20 -14.10 7.67
C GLU A 525 25.70 -12.75 7.12
N PRO A 526 24.42 -12.38 7.35
CA PRO A 526 23.88 -11.10 6.91
C PRO A 526 24.76 -9.91 7.34
N VAL A 527 25.14 -9.07 6.38
CA VAL A 527 25.99 -7.90 6.62
C VAL A 527 25.54 -6.72 5.75
N PRO A 528 25.71 -5.47 6.23
CA PRO A 528 25.47 -4.30 5.41
C PRO A 528 26.54 -4.14 4.33
N VAL A 529 26.11 -3.98 3.09
CA VAL A 529 26.98 -3.93 1.91
C VAL A 529 26.65 -2.69 1.07
N VAL A 530 27.67 -1.92 0.75
CA VAL A 530 27.65 -0.88 -0.31
C VAL A 530 28.65 -1.23 -1.40
N PHE A 531 29.80 -1.78 -1.02
CA PHE A 531 30.84 -2.21 -1.94
C PHE A 531 31.09 -3.71 -1.80
N VAL A 532 31.26 -4.38 -2.95
CA VAL A 532 31.69 -5.77 -3.04
C VAL A 532 33.00 -5.79 -3.81
N ARG A 533 34.04 -6.40 -3.25
CA ARG A 533 35.34 -6.58 -3.88
C ARG A 533 35.60 -8.06 -4.09
N ILE A 534 35.77 -8.45 -5.34
CA ILE A 534 36.13 -9.81 -5.74
C ILE A 534 37.61 -9.82 -6.08
N VAL A 535 38.38 -10.67 -5.40
CA VAL A 535 39.83 -10.78 -5.58
C VAL A 535 40.18 -12.22 -5.98
N GLY A 536 40.53 -12.39 -7.25
CA GLY A 536 41.10 -13.64 -7.74
C GLY A 536 42.53 -13.85 -7.23
N THR A 537 42.78 -15.03 -6.70
CA THR A 537 44.10 -15.44 -6.18
C THR A 537 44.77 -16.50 -7.04
N HIS A 538 44.00 -17.28 -7.80
CA HIS A 538 44.53 -18.30 -8.70
C HIS A 538 43.69 -18.44 -9.97
N ASN A 539 44.35 -18.82 -11.07
CA ASN A 539 43.76 -19.27 -12.32
C ASN A 539 44.73 -20.30 -12.93
N THR A 540 44.23 -21.48 -13.32
CA THR A 540 45.05 -22.57 -13.86
C THR A 540 45.62 -22.34 -15.26
N VAL A 541 45.11 -21.34 -16.00
CA VAL A 541 45.50 -21.09 -17.40
C VAL A 541 46.39 -19.85 -17.57
N ASN A 542 46.14 -18.76 -16.84
CA ASN A 542 46.90 -17.51 -16.97
C ASN A 542 46.81 -16.63 -15.71
N GLU A 543 47.48 -15.48 -15.70
CA GLU A 543 47.53 -14.56 -14.54
C GLU A 543 46.32 -13.62 -14.41
N VAL A 544 45.19 -13.92 -15.04
CA VAL A 544 44.02 -13.03 -15.09
C VAL A 544 42.79 -13.72 -14.52
N PHE A 545 42.14 -13.11 -13.53
CA PHE A 545 40.87 -13.57 -12.99
C PHE A 545 39.72 -13.04 -13.85
N HIS A 546 38.79 -13.90 -14.27
CA HIS A 546 37.68 -13.54 -15.15
C HIS A 546 36.35 -13.85 -14.48
N CYS A 547 35.47 -12.85 -14.41
CA CYS A 547 34.11 -12.98 -13.89
C CYS A 547 33.13 -12.51 -14.96
N VAL A 548 32.22 -13.38 -15.37
CA VAL A 548 31.26 -13.14 -16.43
C VAL A 548 30.09 -12.33 -15.89
N HIS A 549 29.51 -12.79 -14.79
CA HIS A 549 28.28 -12.22 -14.23
C HIS A 549 28.31 -12.24 -12.70
N PHE A 550 27.66 -11.26 -12.06
CA PHE A 550 27.56 -11.16 -10.61
C PHE A 550 26.16 -10.71 -10.20
N GLU A 551 25.66 -11.29 -9.10
CA GLU A 551 24.40 -10.91 -8.49
C GLU A 551 24.50 -10.92 -6.97
N CYS A 552 23.84 -9.94 -6.34
CA CYS A 552 23.59 -9.93 -4.91
C CYS A 552 22.25 -9.25 -4.62
N PRO A 553 21.36 -9.85 -3.80
CA PRO A 553 21.36 -11.25 -3.37
C PRO A 553 21.34 -12.23 -4.56
N SER A 554 21.69 -13.49 -4.32
CA SER A 554 21.52 -14.51 -5.35
C SER A 554 20.03 -14.74 -5.62
N SER A 555 19.58 -14.70 -6.87
CA SER A 555 18.19 -15.06 -7.18
C SER A 555 17.85 -16.47 -6.66
N PRO A 556 16.59 -16.71 -6.20
CA PRO A 556 16.16 -18.04 -5.82
C PRO A 556 16.39 -19.01 -6.98
N LEU A 557 17.04 -20.14 -6.71
CA LEU A 557 16.98 -21.27 -7.64
C LEU A 557 15.52 -21.70 -7.74
N PRO A 558 14.98 -22.00 -8.93
CA PRO A 558 13.73 -22.74 -9.02
C PRO A 558 13.86 -23.96 -8.12
N ALA A 559 12.88 -24.18 -7.23
CA ALA A 559 12.83 -25.40 -6.44
C ALA A 559 12.96 -26.57 -7.41
N LEU A 560 14.04 -27.34 -7.29
CA LEU A 560 14.14 -28.62 -7.95
C LEU A 560 12.91 -29.40 -7.45
N ILE A 561 11.98 -29.68 -8.37
CA ILE A 561 10.93 -30.64 -8.11
C ILE A 561 11.68 -31.94 -7.83
N ASP A 562 11.60 -32.42 -6.60
CA ASP A 562 12.06 -33.75 -6.21
C ASP A 562 11.20 -34.78 -6.98
N GLU A 563 11.58 -35.07 -8.22
CA GLU A 563 11.14 -36.25 -8.97
C GLU A 563 11.86 -37.50 -8.41
N GLU A 564 11.74 -37.76 -7.11
CA GLU A 564 12.17 -39.01 -6.48
C GLU A 564 11.19 -39.46 -5.38
N GLN A 565 9.90 -39.46 -5.69
CA GLN A 565 8.89 -40.24 -4.95
C GLN A 565 7.83 -40.79 -5.91
N ASP A 566 8.23 -41.70 -6.81
CA ASP A 566 7.30 -42.68 -7.44
C ASP A 566 8.08 -43.85 -8.08
N ALA A 567 9.03 -44.41 -7.34
CA ALA A 567 9.64 -45.69 -7.66
C ALA A 567 10.06 -46.46 -6.38
N ALA A 568 9.07 -46.94 -5.63
CA ALA A 568 9.21 -48.10 -4.74
C ALA A 568 7.84 -48.76 -4.48
#